data_AF-A0A353BT80-F1
#
_entry.id   AF-A0A353BT80-F1
#
_cell.length_a   1.000
_cell.length_b   1.000
_cell.length_c   1.000
_cell.angle_alpha   90.00
_cell.angle_beta   90.00
_cell.angle_gamma   90.00
#
_symmetry.space_group_name_H-M   'P 1'
#
loop_
_entity.id
_entity.type
_entity.pdbx_description
1 polymer ?
#
loop_
_entity_poly.entity_id
_entity_poly.type
_entity_poly.pdbx_seq_one_letter_code
_entity_poly.pdbx_strand_id
1 'polypeptide(L)'
;ASSISRVDLYPRNDSPNTGYGFPIDFTIQISTDNTNWTTMVTKTGYALPAGTVQSFTFTATNARYVKVNGTNLRQNPSDGNLYRMQFAEFEVYGSNKALNETVTTSSSVENSDWGTAKAVDGQRSSVSGAYGWSSNNSTPSNHTEWIEVDLGSASSISRVDLYPRNDSPNTGYGFPIDFTIQISTDNTNWTTVVTKTGYSLPTGTVQSFTFTATNARYMKVNGTNLRQNPNDGNLYRMQFAEVEVY
;
A
#
# COMPACT_ATOMS: atom_id res chain seq x y z
N ALA A 1 3.04 -10.72 -12.32
CA ALA A 1 3.77 -10.93 -11.05
C ALA A 1 3.77 -9.61 -10.32
N SER A 2 3.66 -9.62 -9.00
CA SER A 2 3.70 -8.42 -8.17
C SER A 2 4.95 -8.47 -7.28
N SER A 3 5.50 -7.31 -6.95
CA SER A 3 6.65 -7.23 -6.04
C SER A 3 6.17 -7.50 -4.62
N ILE A 4 6.60 -8.60 -4.01
CA ILE A 4 6.22 -9.04 -2.66
C ILE A 4 7.40 -8.89 -1.72
N SER A 5 7.19 -8.41 -0.49
CA SER A 5 8.24 -8.20 0.52
C SER A 5 7.87 -8.65 1.94
N ARG A 6 6.61 -9.03 2.19
CA ARG A 6 6.19 -9.54 3.48
C ARG A 6 5.10 -10.60 3.33
N VAL A 7 5.17 -11.60 4.20
CA VAL A 7 4.12 -12.59 4.40
C VAL A 7 3.75 -12.58 5.87
N ASP A 8 2.47 -12.41 6.17
CA ASP A 8 1.93 -12.51 7.51
C ASP A 8 1.15 -13.82 7.63
N LEU A 9 1.52 -14.63 8.61
CA LEU A 9 0.85 -15.88 8.93
C LEU A 9 0.08 -15.69 10.23
N TYR A 10 -1.23 -15.86 10.20
CA TYR A 10 -2.08 -15.73 11.38
C TYR A 10 -2.27 -17.10 12.00
N PRO A 11 -1.77 -17.35 13.21
CA PRO A 11 -2.08 -18.58 13.93
C PRO A 11 -3.57 -18.65 14.22
N ARG A 12 -4.09 -19.88 14.38
CA ARG A 12 -5.43 -20.07 14.92
C ARG A 12 -5.55 -19.38 16.28
N ASN A 13 -6.68 -18.76 16.55
CA ASN A 13 -6.94 -18.00 17.77
C ASN A 13 -8.14 -18.53 18.57
N ASP A 14 -8.69 -19.68 18.19
CA ASP A 14 -9.78 -20.36 18.90
C ASP A 14 -9.27 -21.14 20.12
N SER A 15 -9.92 -20.97 21.28
CA SER A 15 -9.65 -21.79 22.47
C SER A 15 -10.27 -23.19 22.31
N PRO A 16 -9.60 -24.29 22.73
CA PRO A 16 -8.30 -24.36 23.41
C PRO A 16 -7.09 -24.51 22.45
N ASN A 17 -7.26 -24.24 21.15
CA ASN A 17 -6.29 -24.55 20.10
C ASN A 17 -5.41 -23.34 19.70
N THR A 18 -5.43 -22.25 20.45
CA THR A 18 -4.68 -21.03 20.11
C THR A 18 -3.22 -21.34 19.78
N GLY A 19 -2.78 -20.93 18.59
CA GLY A 19 -1.43 -21.17 18.08
C GLY A 19 -1.20 -22.54 17.45
N TYR A 20 -1.95 -23.57 17.83
CA TYR A 20 -1.76 -24.92 17.31
C TYR A 20 -2.07 -25.00 15.81
N GLY A 21 -1.34 -25.87 15.12
CA GLY A 21 -1.31 -25.95 13.67
C GLY A 21 -0.26 -25.03 13.02
N PHE A 22 0.37 -24.11 13.76
CA PHE A 22 1.52 -23.37 13.24
C PHE A 22 2.76 -24.30 13.16
N PRO A 23 3.49 -24.35 12.04
CA PRO A 23 4.62 -25.27 11.88
C PRO A 23 5.81 -24.91 12.77
N ILE A 24 6.57 -25.92 13.21
CA ILE A 24 7.83 -25.77 13.97
C ILE A 24 8.97 -25.43 13.00
N ASP A 25 9.11 -26.24 11.95
CA ASP A 25 10.10 -26.02 10.90
C ASP A 25 9.37 -25.75 9.60
N PHE A 26 9.63 -24.61 8.97
CA PHE A 26 8.98 -24.24 7.72
C PHE A 26 9.80 -23.31 6.86
N THR A 27 9.43 -23.25 5.59
CA THR A 27 9.95 -22.27 4.65
C THR A 27 8.83 -21.44 4.05
N ILE A 28 9.14 -20.19 3.71
CA ILE A 28 8.30 -19.36 2.84
C ILE A 28 9.04 -19.21 1.53
N GLN A 29 8.39 -19.59 0.44
CA GLN A 29 8.95 -19.63 -0.89
C GLN A 29 8.09 -18.83 -1.85
N ILE A 30 8.72 -18.25 -2.87
CA ILE A 30 8.05 -17.51 -3.92
C ILE A 30 8.41 -18.06 -5.31
N SER A 31 7.51 -17.89 -6.27
CA SER A 31 7.71 -18.31 -7.65
C SER A 31 6.96 -17.41 -8.63
N THR A 32 7.50 -17.23 -9.82
CA THR A 32 6.82 -16.56 -10.95
C THR A 32 6.02 -17.54 -11.82
N ASP A 33 6.33 -18.84 -11.76
CA ASP A 33 5.85 -19.87 -12.70
C ASP A 33 5.25 -21.13 -12.04
N ASN A 34 5.20 -21.17 -10.71
CA ASN A 34 4.71 -22.30 -9.90
C ASN A 34 5.55 -23.60 -9.98
N THR A 35 6.72 -23.54 -10.63
CA THR A 35 7.62 -24.70 -10.83
C THR A 35 8.99 -24.45 -10.22
N ASN A 36 9.59 -23.29 -10.49
CA ASN A 36 10.85 -22.85 -9.94
C ASN A 36 10.58 -21.99 -8.70
N TRP A 37 11.02 -22.46 -7.54
CA TRP A 37 10.76 -21.83 -6.25
C TRP A 37 12.04 -21.28 -5.65
N THR A 38 12.00 -20.04 -5.17
CA THR A 38 13.08 -19.43 -4.37
C THR A 38 12.63 -19.37 -2.91
N THR A 39 13.47 -19.88 -2.00
CA THR A 39 13.21 -19.78 -0.55
C THR A 39 13.60 -18.39 -0.05
N MET A 40 12.64 -17.67 0.53
CA MET A 40 12.85 -16.34 1.10
C MET A 40 13.05 -16.39 2.62
N VAL A 41 12.40 -17.35 3.28
CA VAL A 41 12.46 -17.52 4.74
C VAL A 41 12.63 -18.99 5.07
N THR A 42 13.49 -19.27 6.04
CA THR A 42 13.61 -20.58 6.70
C THR A 42 13.51 -20.37 8.20
N LYS A 43 12.64 -21.15 8.85
CA LYS A 43 12.51 -21.22 10.30
C LYS A 43 12.66 -22.65 10.76
N THR A 44 13.38 -22.81 11.86
CA THR A 44 13.60 -24.08 12.55
C THR A 44 13.35 -23.88 14.04
N GLY A 45 12.69 -24.84 14.70
CA GLY A 45 12.37 -24.77 16.12
C GLY A 45 11.44 -23.61 16.48
N TYR A 46 10.58 -23.18 15.55
CA TYR A 46 9.70 -22.04 15.80
C TYR A 46 8.76 -22.34 16.97
N ALA A 47 8.74 -21.44 17.95
CA ALA A 47 7.93 -21.58 19.14
C ALA A 47 6.44 -21.56 18.77
N LEU A 48 5.60 -22.19 19.60
CA LEU A 48 4.15 -22.10 19.45
C LEU A 48 3.74 -20.63 19.60
N PRO A 49 3.26 -19.96 18.55
CA PRO A 49 2.83 -18.58 18.70
C PRO A 49 1.51 -18.52 19.49
N ALA A 50 1.22 -17.37 20.09
CA ALA A 50 -0.13 -17.08 20.56
C ALA A 50 -1.08 -16.83 19.35
N GLY A 51 -2.31 -16.38 19.59
CA GLY A 51 -3.27 -16.04 18.54
C GLY A 51 -2.98 -14.72 17.80
N THR A 52 -1.72 -14.27 17.77
CA THR A 52 -1.30 -13.01 17.16
C THR A 52 -0.51 -13.23 15.88
N VAL A 53 -0.62 -12.29 14.94
CA VAL A 53 0.06 -12.34 13.64
C VAL A 53 1.57 -12.60 13.76
N GLN A 54 2.10 -13.43 12.86
CA GLN A 54 3.52 -13.69 12.70
C GLN A 54 3.99 -13.12 11.37
N SER A 55 4.79 -12.04 11.42
CA SER A 55 5.23 -11.31 10.23
C SER A 55 6.65 -11.69 9.80
N PHE A 56 6.80 -11.99 8.51
CA PHE A 56 8.08 -12.34 7.91
C PHE A 56 8.37 -11.41 6.72
N THR A 57 9.39 -10.58 6.85
CA THR A 57 9.84 -9.66 5.81
C THR A 57 11.05 -10.20 5.06
N PHE A 58 11.17 -9.83 3.78
CA PHE A 58 12.29 -10.16 2.91
C PHE A 58 12.45 -9.10 1.82
N THR A 59 13.59 -9.09 1.13
CA THR A 59 13.84 -8.16 0.02
C THR A 59 12.74 -8.29 -1.04
N ALA A 60 12.17 -7.15 -1.43
CA ALA A 60 11.08 -7.09 -2.38
C ALA A 60 11.43 -7.81 -3.69
N THR A 61 10.65 -8.83 -4.04
CA THR A 61 10.91 -9.70 -5.20
C THR A 61 9.63 -9.97 -5.97
N ASN A 62 9.71 -9.92 -7.30
CA ASN A 62 8.56 -10.22 -8.17
C ASN A 62 8.15 -11.69 -8.04
N ALA A 63 6.90 -11.93 -7.69
CA ALA A 63 6.33 -13.27 -7.60
C ALA A 63 4.87 -13.31 -8.07
N ARG A 64 4.42 -14.50 -8.44
CA ARG A 64 3.02 -14.81 -8.75
C ARG A 64 2.43 -15.81 -7.76
N TYR A 65 3.29 -16.63 -7.17
CA TYR A 65 2.92 -17.67 -6.22
C TYR A 65 3.75 -17.51 -4.95
N VAL A 66 3.11 -17.69 -3.81
CA VAL A 66 3.76 -17.81 -2.51
C VAL A 66 3.34 -19.15 -1.91
N LYS A 67 4.28 -19.84 -1.28
CA LYS A 67 4.06 -21.14 -0.66
C LYS A 67 4.71 -21.16 0.71
N VAL A 68 3.98 -21.65 1.71
CA VAL A 68 4.55 -22.02 3.00
C VAL A 68 4.66 -23.53 3.05
N ASN A 69 5.86 -24.05 3.26
CA ASN A 69 6.10 -25.49 3.35
C ASN A 69 6.53 -25.84 4.78
N GLY A 70 5.62 -26.44 5.54
CA GLY A 70 5.91 -27.01 6.86
C GLY A 70 6.58 -28.37 6.73
N THR A 71 7.73 -28.54 7.38
CA THR A 71 8.54 -29.78 7.37
C THR A 71 8.58 -30.46 8.73
N ASN A 72 8.21 -29.76 9.79
CA ASN A 72 8.04 -30.29 11.12
C ASN A 72 6.83 -29.62 11.79
N LEU A 73 5.87 -30.43 12.24
CA LEU A 73 4.58 -29.98 12.76
C LEU A 73 4.45 -30.36 14.23
N ARG A 74 3.63 -29.60 14.96
CA ARG A 74 3.32 -29.86 16.37
C ARG A 74 2.07 -30.71 16.50
N GLN A 75 2.09 -31.68 17.42
CA GLN A 75 0.85 -32.36 17.85
C GLN A 75 -0.03 -31.40 18.63
N ASN A 76 -1.34 -31.48 18.41
CA ASN A 76 -2.30 -30.75 19.23
C ASN A 76 -3.03 -31.70 20.19
N PRO A 77 -2.75 -31.65 21.50
CA PRO A 77 -3.44 -32.51 22.49
C PRO A 77 -4.96 -32.35 22.51
N SER A 78 -5.46 -31.15 22.19
CA SER A 78 -6.89 -30.85 22.13
C SER A 78 -7.56 -31.32 20.83
N ASP A 79 -6.78 -31.77 19.84
CA ASP A 79 -7.23 -32.35 18.56
C ASP A 79 -6.64 -33.77 18.40
N GLY A 80 -6.73 -34.56 19.47
CA GLY A 80 -6.34 -35.98 19.44
C GLY A 80 -4.87 -36.26 19.15
N ASN A 81 -3.97 -35.30 19.45
CA ASN A 81 -2.54 -35.35 19.11
C ASN A 81 -2.24 -35.47 17.61
N LEU A 82 -3.16 -35.03 16.75
CA LEU A 82 -2.94 -35.01 15.31
C LEU A 82 -1.93 -33.94 14.90
N TYR A 83 -1.20 -34.21 13.82
CA TYR A 83 -0.31 -33.25 13.18
C TYR A 83 -1.07 -32.55 12.05
N ARG A 84 -1.21 -31.22 12.15
CA ARG A 84 -1.82 -30.40 11.10
C ARG A 84 -1.02 -29.12 10.90
N MET A 85 -1.10 -28.58 9.69
CA MET A 85 -0.66 -27.22 9.40
C MET A 85 -1.91 -26.38 9.16
N GLN A 86 -2.08 -25.31 9.94
CA GLN A 86 -3.31 -24.52 9.96
C GLN A 86 -2.98 -23.05 10.23
N PHE A 87 -3.64 -22.16 9.50
CA PHE A 87 -3.60 -20.71 9.70
C PHE A 87 -5.03 -20.19 9.73
N ALA A 88 -5.28 -19.17 10.52
CA ALA A 88 -6.52 -18.40 10.46
C ALA A 88 -6.58 -17.54 9.18
N GLU A 89 -5.43 -17.01 8.76
CA GLU A 89 -5.30 -16.13 7.59
C GLU A 89 -3.87 -16.20 7.04
N PHE A 90 -3.73 -15.94 5.74
CA PHE A 90 -2.46 -15.89 5.03
C PHE A 90 -2.41 -14.63 4.16
N GLU A 91 -1.65 -13.63 4.59
CA GLU A 91 -1.59 -12.34 3.90
C GLU A 91 -0.22 -12.14 3.24
N VAL A 92 -0.24 -11.62 2.01
CA VAL A 92 0.94 -11.35 1.21
C VAL A 92 0.95 -9.88 0.83
N TYR A 93 2.04 -9.21 1.16
CA TYR A 93 2.17 -7.77 1.02
C TYR A 93 3.27 -7.40 0.03
N GLY A 94 2.94 -6.45 -0.83
CA GLY A 94 3.93 -5.77 -1.65
C GLY A 94 4.69 -4.69 -0.89
N SER A 95 5.80 -4.26 -1.47
CA SER A 95 6.57 -3.10 -1.01
C SER A 95 5.97 -1.83 -1.61
N ASN A 96 5.72 -0.78 -0.81
CA ASN A 96 5.44 0.54 -1.35
C ASN A 96 6.65 1.03 -2.16
N LYS A 97 6.50 1.11 -3.48
CA LYS A 97 7.50 1.56 -4.43
C LYS A 97 7.66 3.07 -4.47
N ALA A 98 6.74 3.83 -3.88
CA ALA A 98 6.83 5.28 -3.81
C ALA A 98 7.59 5.77 -2.58
N LEU A 99 7.80 4.92 -1.56
CA LEU A 99 8.36 5.32 -0.26
C LEU A 99 9.72 6.01 -0.41
N ASN A 100 9.79 7.29 -0.01
CA ASN A 100 10.95 8.18 -0.10
C ASN A 100 11.49 8.39 -1.53
N GLU A 101 10.69 8.10 -2.55
CA GLU A 101 11.05 8.34 -3.93
C GLU A 101 10.87 9.81 -4.35
N THR A 102 11.32 10.14 -5.55
CA THR A 102 11.23 11.52 -6.06
C THR A 102 9.80 11.85 -6.47
N VAL A 103 9.27 12.96 -5.94
CA VAL A 103 7.93 13.46 -6.24
C VAL A 103 8.03 14.81 -6.96
N THR A 104 7.26 14.98 -8.02
CA THR A 104 7.04 16.26 -8.72
C THR A 104 5.56 16.60 -8.70
N THR A 105 5.20 17.86 -8.51
CA THR A 105 3.80 18.30 -8.40
C THR A 105 3.55 19.51 -9.30
N SER A 106 2.29 19.73 -9.68
CA SER A 106 1.87 20.94 -10.39
C SER A 106 2.12 22.20 -9.57
N SER A 107 1.87 22.11 -8.26
CA SER A 107 2.12 23.16 -7.29
C SER A 107 2.22 22.55 -5.88
N SER A 108 2.81 23.28 -4.94
CA SER A 108 2.93 22.78 -3.57
C SER A 108 2.91 23.91 -2.54
N VAL A 109 2.32 23.61 -1.38
CA VAL A 109 2.57 24.31 -0.12
C VAL A 109 3.76 23.64 0.56
N GLU A 110 4.79 24.43 0.88
CA GLU A 110 6.00 23.94 1.55
C GLU A 110 6.15 24.65 2.90
N ASN A 111 5.92 23.94 4.00
CA ASN A 111 6.07 24.45 5.37
C ASN A 111 6.28 23.31 6.38
N SER A 112 6.12 23.59 7.68
CA SER A 112 6.31 22.59 8.73
C SER A 112 5.36 21.40 8.62
N ASP A 113 4.14 21.57 8.10
CA ASP A 113 3.12 20.52 8.04
C ASP A 113 3.04 19.88 6.65
N TRP A 114 3.08 20.68 5.60
CA TRP A 114 2.93 20.25 4.21
C TRP A 114 4.24 20.26 3.44
N GLY A 115 4.40 19.32 2.50
CA GLY A 115 5.46 19.39 1.51
C GLY A 115 5.41 18.26 0.50
N THR A 116 6.04 18.46 -0.64
CA THR A 116 6.03 17.51 -1.77
C THR A 116 6.55 16.13 -1.37
N ALA A 117 7.66 16.09 -0.63
CA ALA A 117 8.27 14.83 -0.16
C ALA A 117 7.41 14.07 0.86
N LYS A 118 6.48 14.77 1.54
CA LYS A 118 5.61 14.16 2.56
C LYS A 118 4.44 13.39 1.97
N ALA A 119 4.26 13.43 0.65
CA ALA A 119 3.29 12.56 -0.01
C ALA A 119 3.71 11.10 -0.05
N VAL A 120 4.98 10.79 0.28
CA VAL A 120 5.56 9.46 0.14
C VAL A 120 6.50 9.10 1.30
N ASP A 121 6.32 9.70 2.46
CA ASP A 121 7.22 9.53 3.61
C ASP A 121 6.83 8.33 4.51
N GLY A 122 5.75 7.62 4.14
CA GLY A 122 5.19 6.51 4.88
C GLY A 122 4.22 6.93 6.00
N GLN A 123 3.97 8.23 6.17
CA GLN A 123 3.02 8.76 7.13
C GLN A 123 1.61 8.81 6.55
N ARG A 124 0.87 7.72 6.76
CA ARG A 124 -0.52 7.57 6.28
C ARG A 124 -1.54 8.45 7.02
N SER A 125 -1.15 9.10 8.12
CA SER A 125 -2.02 9.96 8.92
C SER A 125 -1.52 11.39 8.92
N SER A 126 -2.41 12.34 8.64
CA SER A 126 -2.12 13.76 8.77
C SER A 126 -1.92 14.13 10.24
N VAL A 127 -0.66 14.18 10.68
CA VAL A 127 -0.26 14.55 12.04
C VAL A 127 0.58 15.83 12.01
N SER A 128 0.61 16.59 13.12
CA SER A 128 1.40 17.83 13.17
C SER A 128 2.85 17.57 12.76
N GLY A 129 3.37 18.37 11.84
CA GLY A 129 4.69 18.16 11.24
C GLY A 129 4.71 17.23 10.03
N ALA A 130 3.63 16.52 9.71
CA ALA A 130 3.51 15.60 8.57
C ALA A 130 2.05 15.41 8.15
N TYR A 131 1.45 16.44 7.53
CA TYR A 131 0.09 16.34 6.98
C TYR A 131 0.00 15.65 5.63
N GLY A 132 1.13 15.61 4.90
CA GLY A 132 1.24 15.07 3.55
C GLY A 132 1.57 16.17 2.53
N TRP A 133 1.07 16.04 1.30
CA TRP A 133 1.18 17.06 0.26
C TRP A 133 -0.13 17.82 0.07
N SER A 134 0.01 19.11 -0.23
CA SER A 134 -1.08 19.99 -0.63
C SER A 134 -0.65 20.82 -1.83
N SER A 135 -1.48 20.89 -2.86
CA SER A 135 -1.34 21.90 -3.90
C SER A 135 -1.46 23.31 -3.32
N ASN A 136 -0.88 24.27 -4.04
CA ASN A 136 -0.92 25.68 -3.66
C ASN A 136 -2.34 26.27 -3.87
N ASN A 137 -2.66 27.36 -3.18
CA ASN A 137 -3.91 28.11 -3.39
C ASN A 137 -3.67 29.28 -4.33
N SER A 138 -3.45 28.98 -5.62
CA SER A 138 -3.25 30.07 -6.59
C SER A 138 -4.56 30.58 -7.20
N THR A 139 -5.68 29.83 -7.08
CA THR A 139 -6.93 30.23 -7.73
C THR A 139 -8.16 30.01 -6.85
N PRO A 140 -9.07 31.01 -6.73
CA PRO A 140 -10.38 30.84 -6.09
C PRO A 140 -11.34 29.98 -6.93
N SER A 141 -10.92 29.52 -8.11
CA SER A 141 -11.68 28.64 -8.98
C SER A 141 -11.15 27.21 -8.97
N ASN A 142 -12.01 26.27 -9.31
CA ASN A 142 -11.64 24.91 -9.62
C ASN A 142 -10.62 24.88 -10.78
N HIS A 143 -9.63 24.00 -10.69
CA HIS A 143 -8.49 23.91 -11.61
C HIS A 143 -7.93 22.49 -11.59
N THR A 144 -6.97 22.22 -12.46
CA THR A 144 -6.27 20.93 -12.51
C THR A 144 -5.02 20.98 -11.64
N GLU A 145 -4.84 19.94 -10.83
CA GLU A 145 -3.61 19.70 -10.06
C GLU A 145 -3.18 18.26 -10.28
N TRP A 146 -1.88 18.00 -10.17
CA TRP A 146 -1.32 16.67 -10.32
C TRP A 146 -0.13 16.45 -9.38
N ILE A 147 0.05 15.18 -9.03
CA ILE A 147 1.22 14.66 -8.32
C ILE A 147 1.79 13.50 -9.14
N GLU A 148 3.09 13.50 -9.33
CA GLU A 148 3.87 12.52 -10.05
C GLU A 148 4.94 11.92 -9.14
N VAL A 149 5.11 10.61 -9.18
CA VAL A 149 6.15 9.87 -8.47
C VAL A 149 7.04 9.17 -9.49
N ASP A 150 8.35 9.43 -9.46
CA ASP A 150 9.38 8.63 -10.13
C ASP A 150 9.83 7.52 -9.18
N LEU A 151 9.47 6.27 -9.48
CA LEU A 151 9.78 5.08 -8.67
C LEU A 151 11.26 4.66 -8.71
N GLY A 152 12.13 5.49 -9.30
CA GLY A 152 13.58 5.29 -9.44
C GLY A 152 13.97 4.26 -10.50
N SER A 153 13.18 3.20 -10.68
CA SER A 153 13.38 2.15 -11.69
C SER A 153 12.07 1.56 -12.17
N ALA A 154 12.05 1.04 -13.41
CA ALA A 154 10.87 0.39 -13.95
C ALA A 154 10.56 -0.91 -13.16
N SER A 155 9.34 -1.00 -12.64
CA SER A 155 8.85 -2.12 -11.85
C SER A 155 7.44 -2.51 -12.30
N SER A 156 7.07 -3.78 -12.08
CA SER A 156 5.69 -4.23 -12.27
C SER A 156 4.83 -3.71 -11.12
N ILE A 157 3.90 -2.81 -11.42
CA ILE A 157 2.94 -2.23 -10.47
C ILE A 157 1.51 -2.56 -10.89
N SER A 158 0.60 -2.64 -9.93
CA SER A 158 -0.79 -3.09 -10.08
C SER A 158 -1.78 -2.41 -9.14
N ARG A 159 -1.29 -1.63 -8.17
CA ARG A 159 -2.15 -0.89 -7.24
C ARG A 159 -1.54 0.47 -6.91
N VAL A 160 -2.41 1.47 -6.81
CA VAL A 160 -2.10 2.77 -6.20
C VAL A 160 -3.06 2.97 -5.04
N ASP A 161 -2.51 3.26 -3.87
CA ASP A 161 -3.27 3.59 -2.68
C ASP A 161 -3.12 5.09 -2.41
N LEU A 162 -4.25 5.81 -2.40
CA LEU A 162 -4.30 7.24 -2.10
C LEU A 162 -4.90 7.41 -0.71
N TYR A 163 -4.11 7.97 0.21
CA TYR A 163 -4.55 8.28 1.55
C TYR A 163 -5.09 9.72 1.56
N PRO A 164 -6.39 9.93 1.76
CA PRO A 164 -6.91 11.28 1.98
C PRO A 164 -6.32 11.85 3.26
N ARG A 165 -6.23 13.18 3.35
CA ARG A 165 -5.97 13.81 4.64
C ARG A 165 -7.03 13.38 5.65
N ASN A 166 -6.60 13.11 6.87
CA ASN A 166 -7.47 12.56 7.91
C ASN A 166 -7.50 13.39 9.21
N ASP A 167 -6.94 14.61 9.17
CA ASP A 167 -7.05 15.58 10.26
C ASP A 167 -8.43 16.24 10.32
N SER A 168 -8.99 16.40 11.52
CA SER A 168 -10.26 17.10 11.74
C SER A 168 -10.04 18.62 11.78
N PRO A 169 -10.92 19.46 11.20
CA PRO A 169 -12.20 19.12 10.56
C PRO A 169 -12.11 18.85 9.05
N ASN A 170 -10.91 18.64 8.51
CA ASN A 170 -10.65 18.58 7.07
C ASN A 170 -10.65 17.17 6.47
N THR A 171 -11.08 16.16 7.23
CA THR A 171 -11.04 14.75 6.82
C THR A 171 -11.65 14.55 5.42
N GLY A 172 -10.85 13.98 4.51
CA GLY A 172 -11.25 13.73 3.12
C GLY A 172 -11.18 14.93 2.16
N TYR A 173 -11.15 16.16 2.67
CA TYR A 173 -11.08 17.34 1.81
C TYR A 173 -9.72 17.41 1.10
N GLY A 174 -9.72 18.01 -0.09
CA GLY A 174 -8.56 17.98 -0.99
C GLY A 174 -8.46 16.70 -1.84
N PHE A 175 -9.22 15.65 -1.55
CA PHE A 175 -9.31 14.51 -2.48
C PHE A 175 -10.11 14.90 -3.73
N PRO A 176 -9.62 14.65 -4.96
CA PRO A 176 -10.27 15.10 -6.20
C PRO A 176 -11.61 14.38 -6.45
N ILE A 177 -12.55 15.09 -7.07
CA ILE A 177 -13.86 14.57 -7.51
C ILE A 177 -13.69 13.82 -8.84
N ASP A 178 -13.02 14.44 -9.80
CA ASP A 178 -12.68 13.83 -11.08
C ASP A 178 -11.17 13.72 -11.18
N PHE A 179 -10.66 12.53 -11.45
CA PHE A 179 -9.22 12.29 -11.56
C PHE A 179 -8.89 11.05 -12.38
N THR A 180 -7.66 11.01 -12.85
CA THR A 180 -7.06 9.83 -13.48
C THR A 180 -5.80 9.40 -12.75
N ILE A 181 -5.53 8.09 -12.76
CA ILE A 181 -4.21 7.55 -12.42
C ILE A 181 -3.57 7.07 -13.73
N GLN A 182 -2.37 7.56 -13.98
CA GLN A 182 -1.61 7.31 -15.20
C GLN A 182 -0.25 6.73 -14.84
N ILE A 183 0.30 5.92 -15.73
CA ILE A 183 1.62 5.31 -15.58
C ILE A 183 2.46 5.51 -16.84
N SER A 184 3.77 5.56 -16.69
CA SER A 184 4.72 5.72 -17.78
C SER A 184 6.04 5.01 -17.50
N THR A 185 6.77 4.65 -18.54
CA THR A 185 8.16 4.15 -18.45
C THR A 185 9.20 5.23 -18.75
N ASP A 186 8.79 6.35 -19.36
CA ASP A 186 9.70 7.35 -19.95
C ASP A 186 9.38 8.81 -19.56
N ASN A 187 8.36 9.04 -18.72
CA ASN A 187 7.85 10.35 -18.30
C ASN A 187 7.31 11.24 -19.44
N THR A 188 7.03 10.66 -20.60
CA THR A 188 6.53 11.41 -21.78
C THR A 188 5.27 10.79 -22.35
N ASN A 189 5.26 9.46 -22.50
CA ASN A 189 4.13 8.68 -22.98
C ASN A 189 3.40 8.08 -21.79
N TRP A 190 2.15 8.50 -21.59
CA TRP A 190 1.36 8.13 -20.44
C TRP A 190 0.19 7.22 -20.82
N THR A 191 -0.03 6.19 -20.02
CA THR A 191 -1.20 5.31 -20.13
C THR A 191 -2.10 5.54 -18.92
N THR A 192 -3.36 5.91 -19.16
CA THR A 192 -4.37 5.99 -18.09
C THR A 192 -4.81 4.59 -17.69
N VAL A 193 -4.63 4.23 -16.42
CA VAL A 193 -5.03 2.94 -15.85
C VAL A 193 -6.28 3.02 -14.99
N VAL A 194 -6.61 4.21 -14.49
CA VAL A 194 -7.82 4.47 -13.71
C VAL A 194 -8.42 5.81 -14.11
N THR A 195 -9.74 5.86 -14.26
CA THR A 195 -10.53 7.09 -14.42
C THR A 195 -11.65 7.10 -13.40
N LYS A 196 -11.81 8.21 -12.67
CA LYS A 196 -12.90 8.44 -11.74
C LYS A 196 -13.57 9.78 -12.05
N THR A 197 -14.90 9.78 -11.94
CA THR A 197 -15.75 10.96 -12.09
C THR A 197 -16.78 10.98 -10.98
N GLY A 198 -17.08 12.15 -10.41
CA GLY A 198 -18.05 12.28 -9.32
C GLY A 198 -17.66 11.54 -8.05
N TYR A 199 -16.36 11.37 -7.79
CA TYR A 199 -15.88 10.62 -6.62
C TYR A 199 -16.33 11.31 -5.32
N SER A 200 -16.94 10.52 -4.42
CA SER A 200 -17.45 11.02 -3.15
C SER A 200 -16.33 11.48 -2.22
N LEU A 201 -16.68 12.30 -1.22
CA LEU A 201 -15.74 12.69 -0.17
C LEU A 201 -15.37 11.46 0.67
N PRO A 202 -14.10 11.02 0.71
CA PRO A 202 -13.71 9.86 1.48
C PRO A 202 -13.67 10.15 3.00
N THR A 203 -13.88 9.13 3.82
CA THR A 203 -13.98 9.26 5.29
C THR A 203 -12.64 9.10 6.02
N GLY A 204 -11.54 9.56 5.42
CA GLY A 204 -10.19 9.48 6.03
C GLY A 204 -9.48 8.13 5.91
N THR A 205 -10.13 7.12 5.31
CA THR A 205 -9.55 5.79 5.05
C THR A 205 -8.90 5.73 3.66
N VAL A 206 -7.95 4.80 3.49
CA VAL A 206 -7.26 4.56 2.21
C VAL A 206 -8.23 4.33 1.06
N GLN A 207 -7.92 4.91 -0.10
CA GLN A 207 -8.62 4.68 -1.35
C GLN A 207 -7.71 3.86 -2.28
N SER A 208 -8.01 2.58 -2.44
CA SER A 208 -7.19 1.64 -3.21
C SER A 208 -7.72 1.46 -4.63
N PHE A 209 -6.85 1.65 -5.62
CA PHE A 209 -7.16 1.50 -7.03
C PHE A 209 -6.27 0.43 -7.64
N THR A 210 -6.87 -0.67 -8.11
CA THR A 210 -6.16 -1.77 -8.74
C THR A 210 -6.33 -1.76 -10.25
N PHE A 211 -5.33 -2.27 -10.95
CA PHE A 211 -5.30 -2.41 -12.40
C PHE A 211 -4.41 -3.60 -12.80
N THR A 212 -4.45 -3.98 -14.08
CA THR A 212 -3.61 -5.06 -14.60
C THR A 212 -2.14 -4.73 -14.38
N ALA A 213 -1.39 -5.67 -13.79
CA ALA A 213 0.03 -5.49 -13.52
C ALA A 213 0.79 -5.05 -14.77
N THR A 214 1.42 -3.88 -14.70
CA THR A 214 2.08 -3.21 -15.83
C THR A 214 3.44 -2.70 -15.39
N ASN A 215 4.44 -2.83 -16.26
CA ASN A 215 5.77 -2.30 -16.00
C ASN A 215 5.76 -0.78 -16.16
N ALA A 216 6.11 -0.03 -15.11
CA ALA A 216 6.17 1.42 -15.12
C ALA A 216 7.28 1.93 -14.19
N ARG A 217 7.80 3.13 -14.49
CA ARG A 217 8.71 3.88 -13.63
C ARG A 217 8.04 5.11 -13.02
N TYR A 218 7.07 5.70 -13.72
CA TYR A 218 6.39 6.91 -13.27
C TYR A 218 4.91 6.60 -13.03
N MET A 219 4.36 7.20 -11.98
CA MET A 219 2.93 7.21 -11.68
C MET A 219 2.48 8.65 -11.50
N LYS A 220 1.33 9.01 -12.07
CA LYS A 220 0.73 10.35 -11.97
C LYS A 220 -0.73 10.26 -11.57
N VAL A 221 -1.11 11.00 -10.54
CA VAL A 221 -2.52 11.28 -10.24
C VAL A 221 -2.83 12.68 -10.73
N ASN A 222 -3.77 12.80 -11.66
CA ASN A 222 -4.18 14.06 -12.26
C ASN A 222 -5.64 14.35 -11.89
N GLY A 223 -5.86 15.30 -10.98
CA GLY A 223 -7.18 15.75 -10.55
C GLY A 223 -7.66 16.93 -11.38
N THR A 224 -8.80 16.78 -12.05
CA THR A 224 -9.36 17.79 -12.98
C THR A 224 -10.59 18.51 -12.43
N ASN A 225 -11.13 18.02 -11.31
CA ASN A 225 -12.26 18.63 -10.62
C ASN A 225 -12.06 18.47 -9.12
N LEU A 226 -11.89 19.58 -8.40
CA LEU A 226 -11.58 19.63 -6.99
C LEU A 226 -12.79 20.08 -6.17
N ARG A 227 -12.82 19.70 -4.89
CA ARG A 227 -13.88 20.07 -3.95
C ARG A 227 -13.46 21.31 -3.15
N GLN A 228 -14.37 22.29 -3.01
CA GLN A 228 -14.18 23.37 -2.03
C GLN A 228 -14.14 22.80 -0.63
N ASN A 229 -13.24 23.33 0.21
CA ASN A 229 -13.22 23.00 1.62
C ASN A 229 -13.78 24.18 2.45
N PRO A 230 -14.99 24.05 3.04
CA PRO A 230 -15.57 25.08 3.91
C PRO A 230 -14.71 25.45 5.12
N ASN A 231 -13.84 24.54 5.56
CA ASN A 231 -12.93 24.74 6.67
C ASN A 231 -11.60 25.40 6.26
N ASP A 232 -11.37 25.61 4.96
CA ASP A 232 -10.20 26.28 4.38
C ASP A 232 -10.65 27.40 3.44
N GLY A 233 -11.57 28.26 3.91
CA GLY A 233 -12.03 29.44 3.17
C GLY A 233 -12.71 29.16 1.82
N ASN A 234 -13.27 27.96 1.64
CA ASN A 234 -13.82 27.47 0.36
C ASN A 234 -12.80 27.41 -0.79
N LEU A 235 -11.51 27.27 -0.46
CA LEU A 235 -10.45 27.08 -1.44
C LEU A 235 -10.53 25.69 -2.09
N TYR A 236 -10.07 25.63 -3.34
CA TYR A 236 -9.87 24.39 -4.08
C TYR A 236 -8.41 23.96 -3.94
N ARG A 237 -8.17 22.74 -3.48
CA ARG A 237 -6.84 22.14 -3.39
C ARG A 237 -6.92 20.66 -3.73
N MET A 238 -5.80 20.11 -4.16
CA MET A 238 -5.57 18.67 -4.19
C MET A 238 -4.63 18.30 -3.05
N GLN A 239 -5.01 17.35 -2.20
CA GLN A 239 -4.27 17.00 -0.99
C GLN A 239 -4.31 15.50 -0.74
N PHE A 240 -3.17 14.94 -0.34
CA PHE A 240 -3.04 13.55 0.09
C PHE A 240 -2.17 13.49 1.34
N ALA A 241 -2.56 12.66 2.30
CA ALA A 241 -1.69 12.32 3.43
C ALA A 241 -0.50 11.50 2.94
N GLU A 242 -0.75 10.53 2.06
CA GLU A 242 0.24 9.61 1.51
C GLU A 242 -0.23 9.07 0.15
N VAL A 243 0.71 8.76 -0.72
CA VAL A 243 0.52 8.14 -2.03
C VAL A 243 1.44 6.94 -2.11
N GLU A 244 0.87 5.74 -2.18
CA GLU A 244 1.65 4.50 -2.23
C GLU A 244 1.42 3.77 -3.56
N VAL A 245 2.46 3.09 -4.06
CA VAL A 245 2.43 2.35 -5.33
C VAL A 245 2.94 0.92 -5.09
N TYR A 246 2.23 -0.09 -5.60
CA TYR A 246 2.52 -1.51 -5.37
C TYR A 246 2.46 -2.35 -6.64
#